data_AF-A0A925FG46-F1
#
_entry.id   AF-A0A925FG46-F1
#
_cell.length_a   1.000
_cell.length_b   1.000
_cell.length_c   1.000
_cell.angle_alpha   90.00
_cell.angle_beta   90.00
_cell.angle_gamma   90.00
#
_symmetry.space_group_name_H-M   'P 1'
#
loop_
_entity.id
_entity.type
_entity.pdbx_description
1 polymer ?
#
loop_
_entity_poly.entity_id
_entity_poly.type
_entity_poly.pdbx_seq_one_letter_code
_entity_poly.pdbx_strand_id
1 'polypeptide(L)'
;MKSSLPVAFVALAVALPVTFSRSAGDAAGTAPAQAAGVISGVVTGPSGPEAGVWVIAETSELPTKYAKIVVTDDRGRYVLPELPRASYSVWVRGYGLIDSPKRTASPGQVVNLTAVPAPSPAAAAEYYPAGYWYSLMKIPGKEEFPGTGPEGNGLGTGLAHQAQLLARVKSTGCTACHQLGTKGTREFPPSLGKHASSVAAWERRLQSGQAGGQML
;
A
#
# COMPACT_ATOMS: atom_id res chain seq x y z
N MET A 1 -73.29 -44.73 12.47
CA MET A 1 -73.00 -43.55 11.63
C MET A 1 -71.70 -43.80 10.90
N LYS A 2 -71.69 -43.54 9.58
CA LYS A 2 -70.60 -43.88 8.66
C LYS A 2 -69.37 -43.01 8.91
N SER A 3 -68.18 -43.60 8.99
CA SER A 3 -66.92 -42.92 8.69
C SER A 3 -65.86 -43.96 8.32
N SER A 4 -65.07 -43.63 7.31
CA SER A 4 -64.45 -44.54 6.36
C SER A 4 -62.91 -44.42 6.35
N LEU A 5 -62.26 -45.54 5.97
CA LEU A 5 -60.90 -45.68 5.38
C LEU A 5 -59.67 -45.37 6.29
N PRO A 6 -58.42 -45.80 5.98
CA PRO A 6 -57.96 -46.59 4.82
C PRO A 6 -56.98 -47.76 5.14
N VAL A 7 -56.74 -48.57 4.09
CA VAL A 7 -55.72 -49.61 3.96
C VAL A 7 -54.35 -48.98 3.68
N ALA A 8 -53.30 -49.42 4.40
CA ALA A 8 -51.92 -48.99 4.17
C ALA A 8 -51.20 -49.96 3.19
N PHE A 9 -50.74 -49.43 2.06
CA PHE A 9 -49.78 -50.10 1.18
C PHE A 9 -48.37 -49.59 1.50
N VAL A 10 -47.47 -50.50 1.86
CA VAL A 10 -46.03 -50.22 1.98
C VAL A 10 -45.40 -50.42 0.62
N ALA A 11 -44.91 -49.33 0.00
CA ALA A 11 -44.11 -49.38 -1.22
C ALA A 11 -42.63 -49.20 -0.86
N LEU A 12 -41.83 -50.24 -1.10
CA LEU A 12 -40.38 -50.23 -0.93
C LEU A 12 -39.75 -49.59 -2.18
N ALA A 13 -39.21 -48.38 -2.06
CA ALA A 13 -38.51 -47.68 -3.13
C ALA A 13 -37.01 -48.05 -3.13
N VAL A 14 -36.56 -48.70 -4.21
CA VAL A 14 -35.14 -48.96 -4.49
C VAL A 14 -34.53 -47.71 -5.11
N ALA A 15 -33.54 -47.10 -4.44
CA ALA A 15 -32.81 -45.95 -4.96
C ALA A 15 -31.59 -46.42 -5.79
N LEU A 16 -31.58 -46.12 -7.09
CA LEU A 16 -30.43 -46.27 -7.98
C LEU A 16 -29.59 -44.97 -7.95
N PRO A 17 -28.24 -45.04 -7.88
CA PRO A 17 -27.40 -43.85 -7.93
C PRO A 17 -27.34 -43.30 -9.36
N VAL A 18 -27.82 -42.06 -9.55
CA VAL A 18 -27.61 -41.30 -10.78
C VAL A 18 -26.22 -40.67 -10.71
N THR A 19 -25.26 -41.20 -11.47
CA THR A 19 -23.94 -40.57 -11.62
C THR A 19 -24.03 -39.41 -12.60
N PHE A 20 -23.93 -38.18 -12.11
CA PHE A 20 -23.72 -37.01 -12.95
C PHE A 20 -22.26 -36.99 -13.43
N SER A 21 -22.02 -37.36 -14.69
CA SER A 21 -20.76 -37.08 -15.37
C SER A 21 -20.64 -35.58 -15.57
N ARG A 22 -19.86 -34.92 -14.71
CA ARG A 22 -19.45 -33.53 -14.89
C ARG A 22 -18.47 -33.51 -16.06
N SER A 23 -18.92 -33.09 -17.23
CA SER A 23 -18.03 -32.71 -18.32
C SER A 23 -17.17 -31.56 -17.82
N ALA A 24 -15.92 -31.86 -17.47
CA ALA A 24 -14.87 -30.87 -17.37
C ALA A 24 -14.65 -30.35 -18.80
N GLY A 25 -15.43 -29.34 -19.18
CA GLY A 25 -15.07 -28.52 -20.32
C GLY A 25 -13.73 -27.89 -19.98
N ASP A 26 -12.69 -28.36 -20.65
CA ASP A 26 -11.42 -27.64 -20.78
C ASP A 26 -11.71 -26.30 -21.45
N ALA A 27 -12.16 -25.34 -20.66
CA ALA A 27 -11.90 -23.95 -20.93
C ALA A 27 -10.42 -23.72 -20.64
N ALA A 28 -9.57 -24.25 -21.53
CA ALA A 28 -8.26 -23.69 -21.77
C ALA A 28 -8.52 -22.26 -22.23
N GLY A 29 -8.64 -21.35 -21.25
CA GLY A 29 -8.78 -19.94 -21.48
C GLY A 29 -7.59 -19.55 -22.34
N THR A 30 -7.85 -19.26 -23.62
CA THR A 30 -6.91 -18.59 -24.49
C THR A 30 -6.41 -17.38 -23.71
N ALA A 31 -5.12 -17.37 -23.35
CA ALA A 31 -4.53 -16.20 -22.75
C ALA A 31 -4.86 -15.03 -23.69
N PRO A 32 -5.48 -13.94 -23.20
CA PRO A 32 -5.83 -12.82 -24.06
C PRO A 32 -4.58 -12.40 -24.81
N ALA A 33 -4.72 -12.21 -26.13
CA ALA A 33 -3.63 -11.76 -26.99
C ALA A 33 -2.92 -10.58 -26.32
N GLN A 34 -1.60 -10.70 -26.12
CA GLN A 34 -0.80 -9.68 -25.44
C GLN A 34 -0.95 -8.35 -26.18
N ALA A 35 -1.69 -7.43 -25.56
CA ALA A 35 -1.86 -6.10 -26.10
C ALA A 35 -0.48 -5.44 -26.21
N ALA A 36 -0.19 -4.89 -27.39
CA ALA A 36 1.03 -4.12 -27.61
C ALA A 36 1.09 -2.98 -26.58
N GLY A 37 2.26 -2.75 -25.99
CA GLY A 37 2.40 -1.73 -24.96
C GLY A 37 1.92 -2.16 -23.57
N VAL A 38 1.64 -3.44 -23.32
CA VAL A 38 1.17 -3.90 -22.01
C VAL A 38 2.12 -4.90 -21.35
N ILE A 39 2.45 -4.71 -20.09
CA ILE A 39 2.99 -5.78 -19.23
C ILE A 39 1.88 -6.19 -18.27
N SER A 40 1.61 -7.49 -18.14
CA SER A 40 0.57 -7.98 -17.24
C SER A 40 1.06 -9.18 -16.44
N GLY A 41 0.29 -9.60 -15.44
CA GLY A 41 0.62 -10.80 -14.68
C GLY A 41 -0.19 -10.91 -13.42
N VAL A 42 0.25 -11.83 -12.57
CA VAL A 42 -0.27 -11.99 -11.22
C VAL A 42 0.84 -11.84 -10.19
N VAL A 43 0.50 -11.22 -9.07
CA VAL A 43 1.31 -11.18 -7.86
C VAL A 43 0.77 -12.22 -6.89
N THR A 44 1.68 -13.01 -6.33
CA THR A 44 1.38 -13.98 -5.28
C THR A 44 2.28 -13.76 -4.09
N GLY A 45 1.74 -13.91 -2.89
CA GLY A 45 2.46 -13.96 -1.63
C GLY A 45 2.35 -15.36 -0.99
N PRO A 46 2.82 -15.52 0.26
CA PRO A 46 2.76 -16.80 0.98
C PRO A 46 1.34 -17.35 1.17
N SER A 47 0.34 -16.48 1.19
CA SER A 47 -1.08 -16.82 1.44
C SER A 47 -1.91 -16.93 0.15
N GLY A 48 -1.28 -16.91 -1.03
CA GLY A 48 -1.97 -16.95 -2.32
C GLY A 48 -1.88 -15.63 -3.09
N PRO A 49 -2.89 -15.25 -3.88
CA PRO A 49 -2.87 -13.99 -4.63
C PRO A 49 -2.72 -12.77 -3.71
N GLU A 50 -1.87 -11.82 -4.10
CA GLU A 50 -1.58 -10.64 -3.29
C GLU A 50 -2.33 -9.41 -3.81
N ALA A 51 -3.39 -9.02 -3.10
CA ALA A 51 -4.25 -7.90 -3.47
C ALA A 51 -3.72 -6.55 -2.94
N GLY A 52 -4.01 -5.46 -3.63
CA GLY A 52 -3.73 -4.10 -3.13
C GLY A 52 -2.25 -3.71 -3.10
N VAL A 53 -1.35 -4.47 -3.73
CA VAL A 53 0.08 -4.16 -3.80
C VAL A 53 0.44 -3.39 -5.06
N TRP A 54 1.45 -2.54 -4.96
CA TRP A 54 1.96 -1.77 -6.09
C TRP A 54 2.86 -2.62 -6.96
N VAL A 55 2.53 -2.73 -8.24
CA VAL A 55 3.44 -3.22 -9.27
C VAL A 55 4.04 -2.01 -9.97
N ILE A 56 5.37 -1.92 -9.90
CA ILE A 56 6.14 -0.77 -10.36
C ILE A 56 6.97 -1.22 -11.55
N ALA A 57 6.92 -0.46 -12.63
CA ALA A 57 7.80 -0.59 -13.78
C ALA A 57 8.60 0.70 -13.97
N GLU A 58 9.93 0.60 -13.96
CA GLU A 58 10.83 1.73 -14.22
C GLU A 58 11.76 1.44 -15.40
N THR A 59 12.07 2.48 -16.17
CA THR A 59 13.09 2.45 -17.22
C THR A 59 13.83 3.77 -17.33
N SER A 60 15.09 3.68 -17.77
CA SER A 60 15.94 4.82 -18.14
C SER A 60 16.33 4.81 -19.62
N GLU A 61 15.75 3.93 -20.43
CA GLU A 61 16.05 3.83 -21.88
C GLU A 61 15.33 4.90 -22.72
N LEU A 62 14.38 5.63 -22.11
CA LEU A 62 13.66 6.74 -22.73
C LEU A 62 14.40 8.07 -22.50
N PRO A 63 14.10 9.13 -23.28
CA PRO A 63 14.76 10.45 -23.11
C PRO A 63 14.66 11.04 -21.70
N THR A 64 13.63 10.63 -20.94
CA THR A 64 13.47 10.93 -19.51
C THR A 64 13.24 9.63 -18.76
N LYS A 65 13.68 9.57 -17.49
CA LYS A 65 13.32 8.46 -16.60
C LYS A 65 11.81 8.29 -16.57
N TYR A 66 11.36 7.04 -16.68
CA TYR A 66 9.95 6.71 -16.71
C TYR A 66 9.63 5.70 -15.62
N ALA A 67 8.54 5.95 -14.90
CA ALA A 67 7.97 5.04 -13.93
C ALA A 67 6.46 4.95 -14.16
N LYS A 68 5.91 3.73 -14.12
CA LYS A 68 4.47 3.50 -14.08
C LYS A 68 4.15 2.53 -12.95
N ILE A 69 3.12 2.86 -12.17
CA ILE A 69 2.72 2.11 -10.99
C ILE A 69 1.24 1.79 -11.11
N VAL A 70 0.88 0.54 -10.85
CA VAL A 70 -0.50 0.07 -10.77
C VAL A 70 -0.71 -0.73 -9.49
N VAL A 71 -1.97 -0.96 -9.12
CA VAL A 71 -2.33 -1.73 -7.94
C VAL A 71 -3.00 -3.02 -8.38
N THR A 72 -2.67 -4.15 -7.74
CA THR A 72 -3.31 -5.44 -8.02
C THR A 72 -4.77 -5.48 -7.56
N ASP A 73 -5.59 -6.23 -8.29
CA ASP A 73 -6.97 -6.54 -7.87
C ASP A 73 -7.00 -7.61 -6.76
N ASP A 74 -8.21 -7.98 -6.30
CA ASP A 74 -8.44 -9.00 -5.26
C ASP A 74 -7.88 -10.39 -5.61
N ARG A 75 -7.57 -10.63 -6.90
CA ARG A 75 -6.96 -11.88 -7.39
C ARG A 75 -5.48 -11.70 -7.71
N GLY A 76 -4.85 -10.65 -7.21
CA GLY A 76 -3.44 -10.33 -7.43
C GLY A 76 -3.10 -9.95 -8.87
N ARG A 77 -4.09 -9.74 -9.75
CA ARG A 77 -3.84 -9.48 -11.17
C ARG A 77 -3.50 -8.02 -11.37
N TYR A 78 -2.58 -7.75 -12.28
CA TYR A 78 -2.22 -6.39 -12.67
C TYR A 78 -2.04 -6.26 -14.18
N VAL A 79 -2.20 -5.03 -14.65
CA VAL A 79 -1.93 -4.61 -16.01
C VAL A 79 -1.20 -3.27 -15.92
N LEU A 80 0.00 -3.17 -16.49
CA LEU A 80 0.71 -1.94 -16.77
C LEU A 80 0.43 -1.56 -18.24
N PRO A 81 -0.56 -0.72 -18.51
CA PRO A 81 -0.95 -0.38 -19.87
C PRO A 81 -0.05 0.70 -20.47
N GLU A 82 -0.11 0.89 -21.78
CA GLU A 82 0.47 2.06 -22.49
C GLU A 82 1.93 2.32 -22.13
N LEU A 83 2.73 1.27 -22.10
CA LEU A 83 4.17 1.35 -21.90
C LEU A 83 4.86 1.63 -23.25
N PRO A 84 5.65 2.72 -23.36
CA PRO A 84 6.55 2.91 -24.50
C PRO A 84 7.46 1.70 -24.72
N ARG A 85 7.91 1.49 -25.96
CA ARG A 85 8.84 0.40 -26.28
C ARG A 85 10.20 0.67 -25.60
N ALA A 86 10.48 -0.10 -24.56
CA ALA A 86 11.73 -0.12 -23.80
C ALA A 86 11.78 -1.42 -22.99
N SER A 87 12.94 -1.71 -22.40
CA SER A 87 13.08 -2.66 -21.31
C SER A 87 12.76 -1.98 -19.98
N TYR A 88 12.00 -2.66 -19.13
CA TYR A 88 11.59 -2.17 -17.81
C TYR A 88 12.12 -3.10 -16.73
N SER A 89 12.54 -2.51 -15.62
CA SER A 89 12.67 -3.22 -14.36
C SER A 89 11.30 -3.22 -13.68
N VAL A 90 10.76 -4.41 -13.37
CA VAL A 90 9.42 -4.59 -12.81
C VAL A 90 9.50 -5.31 -11.45
N TRP A 91 8.83 -4.78 -10.43
CA TRP A 91 8.80 -5.37 -9.09
C TRP A 91 7.54 -5.00 -8.32
N VAL A 92 7.39 -5.62 -7.15
CA VAL A 92 6.27 -5.41 -6.23
C VAL A 92 6.75 -4.67 -4.99
N ARG A 93 5.91 -3.76 -4.50
CA ARG A 93 6.00 -3.14 -3.18
C ARG A 93 4.62 -3.15 -2.52
N GLY A 94 4.55 -3.21 -1.21
CA GLY A 94 3.27 -3.17 -0.49
C GLY A 94 3.45 -2.87 0.99
N TYR A 95 2.34 -2.62 1.69
CA TYR A 95 2.37 -2.53 3.14
C TYR A 95 2.62 -3.90 3.77
N GLY A 96 3.46 -3.96 4.80
CA GLY A 96 3.90 -5.22 5.40
C GLY A 96 4.90 -6.02 4.55
N LEU A 97 5.32 -5.49 3.39
CA LEU A 97 6.26 -6.13 2.47
C LEU A 97 7.59 -5.36 2.38
N ILE A 98 8.59 -6.02 1.81
CA ILE A 98 9.74 -5.34 1.21
C ILE A 98 9.65 -5.39 -0.32
N ASP A 99 10.51 -4.63 -1.00
CA ASP A 99 10.63 -4.73 -2.45
C ASP A 99 10.94 -6.18 -2.88
N SER A 100 10.17 -6.70 -3.83
CA SER A 100 10.47 -7.99 -4.45
C SER A 100 11.75 -7.92 -5.29
N PRO A 101 12.36 -9.07 -5.62
CA PRO A 101 13.36 -9.12 -6.67
C PRO A 101 12.83 -8.45 -7.95
N LYS A 102 13.67 -7.62 -8.55
CA LYS A 102 13.36 -6.92 -9.79
C LYS A 102 13.49 -7.86 -10.97
N ARG A 103 12.53 -7.83 -11.89
CA ARG A 103 12.52 -8.62 -13.12
C ARG A 103 12.56 -7.70 -14.33
N THR A 104 13.43 -8.01 -15.28
CA THR A 104 13.45 -7.31 -16.58
C THR A 104 12.28 -7.79 -17.43
N ALA A 105 11.54 -6.86 -18.02
CA ALA A 105 10.43 -7.16 -18.91
C ALA A 105 10.18 -6.05 -19.94
N SER A 106 9.63 -6.43 -21.08
CA SER A 106 9.25 -5.54 -22.18
C SER A 106 7.74 -5.59 -22.43
N PRO A 107 7.14 -4.52 -22.97
CA PRO A 107 5.72 -4.54 -23.33
C PRO A 107 5.38 -5.70 -24.26
N GLY A 108 4.26 -6.34 -24.01
CA GLY A 108 3.83 -7.59 -24.61
C GLY A 108 4.16 -8.83 -23.77
N GLN A 109 4.80 -8.72 -22.60
CA GLN A 109 5.11 -9.89 -21.76
C GLN A 109 4.11 -10.08 -20.61
N VAL A 110 3.91 -11.35 -20.23
CA VAL A 110 3.27 -11.74 -18.97
C VAL A 110 4.35 -12.08 -17.96
N VAL A 111 4.34 -11.40 -16.82
CA VAL A 111 5.35 -11.50 -15.77
C VAL A 111 4.65 -11.78 -14.45
N ASN A 112 4.76 -13.01 -13.96
CA ASN A 112 4.31 -13.29 -12.61
C ASN A 112 5.37 -12.83 -11.60
N LEU A 113 4.92 -12.23 -10.50
CA LEU A 113 5.77 -11.67 -9.46
C LEU A 113 5.42 -12.31 -8.12
N THR A 114 6.40 -12.33 -7.22
CA THR A 114 6.22 -12.84 -5.86
C THR A 114 6.45 -11.70 -4.88
N ALA A 115 5.43 -11.42 -4.08
CA ALA A 115 5.51 -10.49 -2.97
C ALA A 115 6.41 -11.07 -1.87
N VAL A 116 7.21 -10.22 -1.22
CA VAL A 116 8.15 -10.64 -0.18
C VAL A 116 7.71 -10.02 1.15
N PRO A 117 7.25 -10.83 2.12
CA PRO A 117 6.95 -10.34 3.46
C PRO A 117 8.13 -9.61 4.07
N ALA A 118 7.86 -8.50 4.76
CA ALA A 118 8.91 -7.82 5.49
C ALA A 118 9.40 -8.72 6.65
N PRO A 119 10.71 -8.84 6.88
CA PRO A 119 11.25 -9.68 7.95
C PRO A 119 11.00 -9.08 9.35
N SER A 120 10.57 -7.82 9.43
CA SER A 120 10.23 -7.15 10.68
C SER A 120 9.32 -5.95 10.44
N PRO A 121 8.61 -5.46 11.49
CA PRO A 121 7.85 -4.22 11.41
C PRO A 121 8.73 -3.01 11.02
N ALA A 122 9.99 -2.99 11.46
CA ALA A 122 10.93 -1.93 11.10
C ALA A 122 11.25 -1.94 9.60
N ALA A 123 11.44 -3.13 9.00
CA ALA A 123 11.65 -3.26 7.56
C ALA A 123 10.39 -2.84 6.76
N ALA A 124 9.19 -3.18 7.23
CA ALA A 124 7.94 -2.75 6.59
C ALA A 124 7.77 -1.22 6.63
N ALA A 125 8.11 -0.60 7.77
CA ALA A 125 8.00 0.83 7.98
C ALA A 125 8.87 1.66 7.01
N GLU A 126 9.90 1.07 6.40
CA GLU A 126 10.70 1.73 5.37
C GLU A 126 9.87 2.20 4.16
N TYR A 127 8.75 1.54 3.88
CA TYR A 127 7.91 1.79 2.72
C TYR A 127 6.61 2.56 3.03
N TYR A 128 6.33 2.85 4.30
CA TYR A 128 5.09 3.53 4.69
C TYR A 128 5.12 5.01 4.35
N PRO A 129 4.09 5.55 3.67
CA PRO A 129 4.02 6.97 3.32
C PRO A 129 3.77 7.81 4.58
N ALA A 130 4.02 9.11 4.45
CA ALA A 130 3.73 10.08 5.52
C ALA A 130 2.30 10.00 6.06
N GLY A 131 1.33 9.69 5.19
CA GLY A 131 -0.07 9.50 5.58
C GLY A 131 -0.28 8.44 6.65
N TYR A 132 0.49 7.35 6.63
CA TYR A 132 0.42 6.32 7.67
C TYR A 132 0.92 6.86 9.01
N TRP A 133 2.02 7.61 9.02
CA TRP A 133 2.53 8.21 10.26
C TRP A 133 1.55 9.23 10.83
N TYR A 134 0.87 9.98 9.98
CA TYR A 134 -0.17 10.90 10.40
C TYR A 134 -1.41 10.18 10.97
N SER A 135 -1.77 8.99 10.48
CA SER A 135 -2.90 8.24 11.02
C SER A 135 -2.65 7.68 12.42
N LEU A 136 -1.38 7.55 12.82
CA LEU A 136 -0.99 7.15 14.18
C LEU A 136 -1.05 8.29 15.19
N MET A 137 -1.16 9.54 14.74
CA MET A 137 -1.22 10.68 15.65
C MET A 137 -2.56 10.72 16.39
N LYS A 138 -2.48 10.88 17.71
CA LYS A 138 -3.65 11.18 18.55
C LYS A 138 -3.96 12.66 18.41
N ILE A 139 -4.98 12.99 17.61
CA ILE A 139 -5.46 14.37 17.48
C ILE A 139 -6.26 14.72 18.76
N PRO A 140 -5.92 15.83 19.45
CA PRO A 140 -6.68 16.32 20.59
C PRO A 140 -8.18 16.47 20.28
N GLY A 141 -9.03 16.18 21.26
CA GLY A 141 -10.48 16.33 21.14
C GLY A 141 -10.91 17.77 20.93
N LYS A 142 -12.16 18.02 20.51
CA LYS A 142 -12.65 19.38 20.27
C LYS A 142 -12.73 20.21 21.56
N GLU A 143 -12.96 19.52 22.68
CA GLU A 143 -13.01 20.02 24.05
C GLU A 143 -11.66 20.56 24.56
N GLU A 144 -10.56 20.19 23.92
CA GLU A 144 -9.22 20.69 24.26
C GLU A 144 -8.92 22.04 23.60
N PHE A 145 -9.87 22.66 22.90
CA PHE A 145 -9.71 23.96 22.25
C PHE A 145 -10.56 25.04 22.95
N PRO A 146 -10.08 26.30 23.03
CA PRO A 146 -8.87 26.83 22.42
C PRO A 146 -7.58 26.36 23.12
N GLY A 147 -6.45 26.43 22.41
CA GLY A 147 -5.15 26.19 23.03
C GLY A 147 -4.82 27.23 24.09
N THR A 148 -4.19 26.80 25.18
CA THR A 148 -3.90 27.66 26.33
C THR A 148 -2.40 27.79 26.62
N GLY A 149 -1.54 27.33 25.70
CA GLY A 149 -0.09 27.44 25.79
C GLY A 149 0.58 26.36 26.66
N PRO A 150 1.92 26.43 26.79
CA PRO A 150 2.72 25.42 27.49
C PRO A 150 2.35 25.23 28.97
N GLU A 151 1.90 26.28 29.65
CA GLU A 151 1.47 26.23 31.06
C GLU A 151 0.05 25.67 31.25
N GLY A 152 -0.69 25.41 30.16
CA GLY A 152 -2.01 24.79 30.21
C GLY A 152 -2.06 23.47 29.44
N ASN A 153 -2.93 23.36 28.44
CA ASN A 153 -3.10 22.13 27.65
C ASN A 153 -2.00 21.86 26.61
N GLY A 154 -0.94 22.66 26.57
CA GLY A 154 0.20 22.49 25.65
C GLY A 154 -0.09 22.86 24.20
N LEU A 155 -1.34 23.19 23.83
CA LEU A 155 -1.69 23.66 22.50
C LEU A 155 -1.40 25.16 22.38
N GLY A 156 -0.82 25.58 21.25
CA GLY A 156 -0.50 26.99 21.01
C GLY A 156 -1.76 27.87 21.13
N THR A 157 -1.62 29.02 21.80
CA THR A 157 -2.74 29.95 22.09
C THR A 157 -3.46 30.48 20.84
N GLY A 158 -2.80 30.43 19.68
CA GLY A 158 -3.40 30.75 18.38
C GLY A 158 -4.21 29.63 17.72
N LEU A 159 -4.40 28.47 18.38
CA LEU A 159 -5.25 27.38 17.91
C LEU A 159 -6.63 27.50 18.57
N ALA A 160 -7.54 28.21 17.92
CA ALA A 160 -8.90 28.43 18.43
C ALA A 160 -9.79 27.18 18.32
N HIS A 161 -9.59 26.37 17.27
CA HIS A 161 -10.44 25.21 16.96
C HIS A 161 -9.62 24.03 16.42
N GLN A 162 -10.08 22.80 16.68
CA GLN A 162 -9.47 21.56 16.19
C GLN A 162 -9.24 21.55 14.66
N ALA A 163 -10.15 22.16 13.90
CA ALA A 163 -10.01 22.27 12.44
C ALA A 163 -8.73 23.01 12.01
N GLN A 164 -8.28 24.01 12.78
CA GLN A 164 -7.03 24.73 12.50
C GLN A 164 -5.81 23.84 12.73
N LEU A 165 -5.83 22.99 13.77
CA LEU A 165 -4.79 22.00 14.00
C LEU A 165 -4.74 20.99 12.84
N LEU A 166 -5.89 20.45 12.45
CA LEU A 166 -6.00 19.52 11.32
C LEU A 166 -5.49 20.15 10.01
N ALA A 167 -5.83 21.42 9.75
CA ALA A 167 -5.34 22.14 8.58
C ALA A 167 -3.80 22.29 8.60
N ARG A 168 -3.21 22.69 9.74
CA ARG A 168 -1.75 22.82 9.89
C ARG A 168 -1.03 21.49 9.70
N VAL A 169 -1.58 20.42 10.25
CA VAL A 169 -1.02 19.07 10.14
C VAL A 169 -1.10 18.55 8.71
N LYS A 170 -2.23 18.75 8.03
CA LYS A 170 -2.49 18.14 6.71
C LYS A 170 -1.93 18.95 5.55
N SER A 171 -1.96 20.29 5.61
CA SER A 171 -1.86 21.11 4.39
C SER A 171 -1.27 22.50 4.55
N THR A 172 -1.42 23.16 5.71
CA THR A 172 -1.06 24.59 5.85
C THR A 172 0.21 24.82 6.68
N GLY A 173 0.84 23.76 7.17
CA GLY A 173 2.10 23.82 7.92
C GLY A 173 3.27 23.25 7.16
N CYS A 174 4.41 23.12 7.84
CA CYS A 174 5.65 22.57 7.27
C CYS A 174 5.46 21.15 6.70
N THR A 175 4.51 20.40 7.23
CA THR A 175 4.22 19.00 6.87
C THR A 175 3.74 18.80 5.44
N ALA A 176 3.23 19.86 4.78
CA ALA A 176 2.86 19.80 3.37
C ALA A 176 4.07 19.55 2.46
N CYS A 177 5.23 20.12 2.81
CA CYS A 177 6.50 19.96 2.08
C CYS A 177 7.47 18.99 2.78
N HIS A 178 7.37 18.89 4.11
CA HIS A 178 8.24 18.07 4.95
C HIS A 178 7.46 16.86 5.48
N GLN A 179 7.32 15.87 4.61
CA GLN A 179 6.64 14.61 4.89
C GLN A 179 7.21 13.92 6.14
N LEU A 180 6.35 13.67 7.12
CA LEU A 180 6.68 12.95 8.35
C LEU A 180 7.03 11.49 8.06
N GLY A 181 8.04 10.97 8.76
CA GLY A 181 8.39 9.56 8.72
C GLY A 181 9.07 9.10 7.42
N THR A 182 9.45 10.04 6.54
CA THR A 182 10.41 9.74 5.48
C THR A 182 11.77 9.38 6.08
N LYS A 183 12.59 8.60 5.38
CA LYS A 183 13.96 8.25 5.82
C LYS A 183 14.75 9.49 6.24
N GLY A 184 14.65 10.54 5.44
CA GLY A 184 15.28 11.83 5.73
C GLY A 184 14.88 12.41 7.08
N THR A 185 13.66 12.18 7.58
CA THR A 185 13.18 12.63 8.91
C THR A 185 13.37 11.61 10.03
N ARG A 186 13.64 10.34 9.72
CA ARG A 186 13.88 9.28 10.71
C ARG A 186 15.36 9.10 11.07
N GLU A 187 16.25 9.49 10.17
CA GLU A 187 17.68 9.28 10.30
C GLU A 187 18.46 10.60 10.25
N PHE A 188 19.71 10.54 10.72
CA PHE A 188 20.71 11.59 10.49
C PHE A 188 21.52 11.24 9.24
N PRO A 189 21.36 11.98 8.13
CA PRO A 189 22.16 11.75 6.95
C PRO A 189 23.66 11.89 7.28
N PRO A 190 24.53 11.00 6.77
CA PRO A 190 25.97 11.12 6.97
C PRO A 190 26.54 12.49 6.56
N SER A 191 25.89 13.18 5.61
CA SER A 191 26.25 14.52 5.16
C SER A 191 26.10 15.62 6.22
N LEU A 192 25.39 15.37 7.33
CA LEU A 192 25.32 16.31 8.46
C LEU A 192 26.54 16.21 9.39
N GLY A 193 27.39 15.19 9.21
CA GLY A 193 28.58 14.97 10.02
C GLY A 193 28.30 14.15 11.28
N LYS A 194 29.33 14.05 12.13
CA LYS A 194 29.25 13.40 13.45
C LYS A 194 29.05 14.46 14.52
N HIS A 195 28.21 14.16 15.49
CA HIS A 195 27.90 15.06 16.60
C HIS A 195 28.16 14.37 17.94
N ALA A 196 28.49 15.16 18.97
CA ALA A 196 28.78 14.65 20.31
C ALA A 196 27.56 14.01 21.00
N SER A 197 26.34 14.38 20.58
CA SER A 197 25.09 13.85 21.12
C SER A 197 23.96 13.90 20.09
N SER A 198 22.88 13.16 20.34
CA SER A 198 21.64 13.24 19.55
C SER A 198 21.00 14.63 19.60
N VAL A 199 21.12 15.34 20.73
CA VAL A 199 20.63 16.73 20.88
C VAL A 199 21.38 17.66 19.94
N ALA A 200 22.71 17.60 19.93
CA ALA A 200 23.54 18.43 19.04
C ALA A 200 23.28 18.11 17.55
N ALA A 201 22.99 16.84 17.23
CA ALA A 201 22.62 16.44 15.87
C ALA A 201 21.26 17.01 15.45
N TRP A 202 20.26 17.01 16.34
CA TRP A 202 18.95 17.61 16.08
C TRP A 202 19.03 19.13 15.95
N GLU A 203 19.77 19.80 16.82
CA GLU A 203 19.99 21.25 16.76
C GLU A 203 20.59 21.66 15.41
N ARG A 204 21.69 21.01 14.99
CA ARG A 204 22.30 21.25 13.68
C ARG A 204 21.33 20.98 12.53
N ARG A 205 20.52 19.92 12.64
CA ARG A 205 19.55 19.54 11.62
C ARG A 205 18.47 20.61 11.46
N LEU A 206 17.89 21.10 12.56
CA LEU A 206 16.84 22.14 12.54
C LEU A 206 17.31 23.41 11.84
N GLN A 207 18.59 23.75 11.98
CA GLN A 207 19.21 24.89 11.30
C GLN A 207 19.47 24.70 9.79
N SER A 208 19.25 23.50 9.22
CA SER A 208 19.52 23.24 7.80
C SER A 208 18.42 23.74 6.84
N GLY A 209 17.26 24.16 7.37
CA GLY A 209 16.13 24.63 6.60
C GLY A 209 16.18 26.11 6.27
N GLN A 210 15.26 26.59 5.42
CA GLN A 210 15.12 28.02 5.09
C GLN A 210 14.88 28.91 6.32
N ALA A 211 14.18 28.36 7.33
CA ALA A 211 13.98 29.04 8.61
C ALA A 211 15.27 29.11 9.47
N GLY A 212 16.25 28.24 9.21
CA GLY A 212 17.58 28.29 9.81
C GLY A 212 17.57 28.39 11.33
N GLY A 213 18.27 29.39 11.87
CA GLY A 213 18.35 29.67 13.31
C GLY A 213 17.04 30.11 13.97
N GLN A 214 15.98 30.42 13.21
CA GLN A 214 14.65 30.74 13.76
C GLN A 214 13.88 29.49 14.23
N MET A 215 14.44 28.29 14.03
CA MET A 215 13.84 27.02 14.44
C MET A 215 14.28 26.56 15.84
N LEU A 216 15.15 27.32 16.51
CA LEU A 216 15.61 27.08 17.88
C LEU A 216 14.91 28.04 18.84
#